data_AF-A0A952PBK6-F1
#
_entry.id   AF-A0A952PBK6-F1
#
_cell.length_a   1.000
_cell.length_b   1.000
_cell.length_c   1.000
_cell.angle_alpha   90.00
_cell.angle_beta   90.00
_cell.angle_gamma   90.00
#
_symmetry.space_group_name_H-M   'P 1'
#
loop_
_entity.id
_entity.type
_entity.pdbx_description
1 polymer ?
#
loop_
_entity_poly.entity_id
_entity_poly.type
_entity_poly.pdbx_seq_one_letter_code
_entity_poly.pdbx_strand_id
1 'polypeptide(L)' 'MITQYEKYRDERLQDPVLKAKYLIAKEKLKLELLLDSVDEAITKQSSLSTIKRRTAKLRKYIEELAV' A
#
# COMPACT_ATOMS: atom_id res chain seq x y z
N MET A 1 21.74 -10.65 -6.16
CA MET A 1 21.82 -10.86 -7.62
C MET A 1 20.60 -10.17 -8.21
N ILE A 2 20.79 -9.08 -8.97
CA ILE A 2 19.65 -8.34 -9.55
C ILE A 2 19.13 -9.14 -10.75
N THR A 3 17.85 -9.47 -10.74
CA THR A 3 17.21 -10.23 -11.81
C THR A 3 17.09 -9.39 -13.09
N GLN A 4 17.00 -10.04 -14.26
CA GLN A 4 16.78 -9.31 -15.52
C GLN A 4 15.46 -8.52 -15.50
N TYR A 5 14.46 -9.00 -14.75
CA TYR A 5 13.21 -8.30 -14.51
C TYR A 5 13.39 -6.99 -13.73
N GLU A 6 14.19 -7.00 -12.67
CA GLU A 6 14.47 -5.79 -11.88
C GLU A 6 15.22 -4.75 -12.70
N LYS A 7 16.19 -5.16 -13.53
CA LYS A 7 16.86 -4.25 -14.48
C LYS A 7 15.88 -3.62 -15.47
N TYR A 8 15.00 -4.42 -16.07
CA TYR A 8 14.00 -3.92 -17.02
C TYR A 8 13.00 -2.96 -16.37
N ARG A 9 12.55 -3.27 -15.16
CA ARG A 9 11.67 -2.38 -14.39
C ARG A 9 12.37 -1.05 -14.09
N ASP A 10 13.61 -1.09 -13.64
CA ASP A 10 14.36 0.09 -13.23
C ASP A 10 14.73 0.98 -14.43
N GLU A 11 15.02 0.39 -15.59
CA GLU A 11 15.18 1.11 -16.87
C GLU A 11 13.88 1.79 -17.31
N ARG A 12 12.73 1.11 -17.19
CA ARG A 12 11.42 1.70 -17.51
C ARG A 12 11.02 2.80 -16.53
N LEU A 13 11.41 2.70 -15.27
CA LEU A 13 11.16 3.72 -14.23
C LEU A 13 12.07 4.96 -14.37
N GLN A 14 12.93 5.03 -15.38
CA GLN A 14 13.63 6.27 -15.74
C GLN A 14 12.69 7.29 -16.40
N ASP A 15 11.59 6.86 -17.01
CA ASP A 15 10.52 7.75 -17.48
C ASP A 15 9.79 8.37 -16.27
N PRO A 16 9.84 9.71 -16.07
CA PRO A 16 9.21 10.37 -14.94
C PRO A 16 7.70 10.13 -14.83
N VAL A 17 7.01 10.03 -15.98
CA VAL A 17 5.55 9.85 -16.02
C VAL A 17 5.20 8.42 -15.62
N LEU A 18 5.94 7.43 -16.13
CA LEU A 18 5.74 6.04 -15.77
C LEU A 18 6.09 5.78 -14.30
N LYS A 19 7.16 6.41 -13.81
CA LYS A 19 7.57 6.36 -12.41
C LYS A 19 6.48 6.92 -11.49
N ALA A 20 5.92 8.08 -11.81
CA ALA A 20 4.82 8.66 -11.03
C ALA A 20 3.59 7.75 -11.00
N LYS A 21 3.17 7.22 -12.15
CA LYS A 21 2.04 6.27 -12.24
C LYS A 21 2.30 5.00 -11.43
N TYR A 22 3.52 4.46 -11.50
CA TYR A 22 3.91 3.27 -10.76
C TYR A 22 3.89 3.51 -9.25
N LEU A 23 4.43 4.64 -8.78
CA LEU A 23 4.40 5.01 -7.37
C LEU A 23 2.95 5.14 -6.88
N ILE A 24 2.10 5.89 -7.59
CA ILE A 24 0.69 6.03 -7.23
C ILE A 24 -0.01 4.67 -7.17
N ALA A 25 0.20 3.80 -8.17
CA ALA A 25 -0.39 2.47 -8.19
C ALA A 25 0.08 1.60 -7.02
N LYS A 26 1.36 1.69 -6.65
CA LYS A 26 1.93 0.98 -5.50
C LYS A 26 1.32 1.45 -4.18
N GLU A 27 1.17 2.76 -4.00
CA GLU A 27 0.58 3.34 -2.79
C GLU A 27 -0.91 3.02 -2.70
N LYS A 28 -1.64 3.07 -3.83
CA LYS A 28 -3.02 2.62 -3.93
C LYS A 28 -3.19 1.16 -3.50
N LEU A 29 -2.36 0.25 -4.04
CA LEU A 29 -2.44 -1.17 -3.72
C LEU A 29 -2.25 -1.43 -2.22
N LYS A 30 -1.31 -0.73 -1.56
CA LYS A 30 -1.12 -0.89 -0.12
C LYS A 30 -2.31 -0.39 0.69
N LEU A 31 -2.96 0.70 0.27
CA LEU A 31 -4.19 1.19 0.89
C LEU A 31 -5.33 0.16 0.76
N GLU A 32 -5.49 -0.43 -0.42
CA GLU A 32 -6.48 -1.49 -0.66
C GLU A 32 -6.23 -2.69 0.28
N LEU A 33 -4.98 -3.15 0.40
CA LEU A 33 -4.64 -4.24 1.33
C LEU A 33 -4.90 -3.90 2.80
N LEU A 34 -4.67 -2.64 3.21
CA LEU A 34 -4.97 -2.20 4.58
C LEU A 34 -6.48 -2.13 4.83
N LEU A 35 -7.26 -1.70 3.83
CA LEU A 35 -8.72 -1.71 3.89
C LEU A 35 -9.26 -3.12 3.97
N ASP A 36 -8.80 -4.03 3.11
CA ASP A 36 -9.18 -5.45 3.15
C ASP A 36 -8.87 -6.08 4.51
N SER A 37 -7.74 -5.70 5.11
CA SER A 37 -7.41 -6.15 6.47
C SER A 37 -8.39 -5.62 7.52
N VAL A 38 -8.89 -4.40 7.38
CA VAL A 38 -9.93 -3.89 8.29
C VAL A 38 -11.26 -4.61 8.05
N ASP A 39 -11.65 -4.80 6.80
CA ASP A 39 -12.89 -5.48 6.43
C ASP A 39 -12.90 -6.93 6.92
N GLU A 40 -11.82 -7.66 6.70
CA GLU A 40 -11.64 -9.02 7.21
C GLU A 40 -11.79 -9.09 8.74
N ALA A 41 -11.27 -8.09 9.48
CA ALA A 41 -11.42 -8.04 10.93
C ALA A 41 -12.88 -7.84 11.36
N ILE A 42 -13.65 -7.05 10.59
CA ILE A 42 -15.07 -6.82 10.82
C ILE A 42 -15.85 -8.10 10.48
N THR A 43 -15.63 -8.70 9.31
CA THR A 43 -16.30 -9.94 8.88
C THR A 43 -16.07 -11.08 9.87
N LYS A 44 -14.84 -11.21 10.38
CA LYS A 44 -14.48 -12.22 11.39
C LYS A 44 -14.90 -11.87 12.82
N GLN A 45 -15.65 -10.78 13.02
CA GLN A 45 -16.10 -10.29 14.33
C GLN A 45 -14.94 -10.18 15.34
N SER A 46 -13.79 -9.70 14.87
CA SER A 46 -12.62 -9.50 15.73
C SER A 46 -12.93 -8.49 16.82
N SER A 47 -12.14 -8.53 17.91
CA SER A 47 -12.30 -7.59 19.01
C SER A 47 -12.24 -6.12 18.53
N LEU A 48 -12.99 -5.24 19.21
CA LEU A 48 -12.96 -3.81 18.95
C LEU A 48 -11.54 -3.23 19.02
N SER A 49 -10.70 -3.75 19.93
CA SER A 49 -9.29 -3.37 20.04
C SER A 49 -8.48 -3.71 18.79
N THR A 50 -8.76 -4.86 18.16
CA THR A 50 -8.10 -5.30 16.92
C THR A 50 -8.48 -4.41 15.75
N ILE A 51 -9.78 -4.11 15.61
CA ILE A 51 -10.30 -3.22 14.56
C ILE A 51 -9.68 -1.83 14.72
N LYS A 52 -9.75 -1.24 15.93
CA LYS A 52 -9.15 0.07 16.21
C LYS A 52 -7.66 0.12 15.88
N ARG A 53 -6.89 -0.94 16.19
CA ARG A 53 -5.46 -1.01 15.85
C ARG A 53 -5.23 -1.04 14.34
N ARG A 54 -6.02 -1.81 13.58
CA ARG A 54 -5.90 -1.87 12.11
C ARG A 54 -6.30 -0.54 11.47
N THR A 55 -7.37 0.09 11.94
CA THR A 55 -7.77 1.45 11.51
C THR A 55 -6.72 2.50 11.85
N ALA A 56 -6.06 2.42 13.00
CA ALA A 56 -4.98 3.34 13.36
C ALA A 56 -3.77 3.20 12.42
N LYS A 57 -3.42 1.98 12.00
CA LYS A 57 -2.37 1.76 10.98
C LYS A 57 -2.74 2.39 9.64
N LEU A 58 -3.99 2.24 9.21
CA LEU A 58 -4.49 2.88 7.99
C LEU A 58 -4.39 4.40 8.07
N ARG A 59 -4.80 5.01 9.19
CA ARG A 59 -4.68 6.47 9.39
C ARG A 59 -3.23 6.94 9.33
N LYS A 60 -2.33 6.27 10.07
CA LYS A 60 -0.91 6.59 10.06
C LYS A 60 -0.33 6.55 8.64
N TYR A 61 -0.71 5.55 7.86
CA TYR A 61 -0.26 5.43 6.48
C TYR A 61 -0.78 6.56 5.58
N ILE A 62 -2.04 6.98 5.75
CA ILE A 62 -2.61 8.12 5.02
C ILE A 62 -1.91 9.43 5.41
N GLU A 63 -1.61 9.63 6.71
CA GLU A 63 -0.84 10.79 7.19
C GLU A 63 0.55 10.84 6.56
N GLU A 64 1.23 9.69 6.43
CA GLU A 64 2.53 9.56 5.76
C GLU A 64 2.48 9.84 4.26
N LEU A 65 1.32 9.69 3.60
CA LEU A 65 1.11 10.02 2.18
C LEU A 65 0.81 11.50 1.94
N ALA A 66 0.31 12.21 2.96
CA ALA A 66 -0.11 13.62 2.86
C ALA A 66 1.03 14.61 3.12
N VAL A 67 2.22 14.11 3.50
CA VAL A 67 3.46 14.85 3.76
C VAL A 67 4.43 14.62 2.61
#